data_AF-A0A3C1YLR0-F1
#
_entry.id   AF-A0A3C1YLR0-F1
#
_cell.length_a   1.000
_cell.length_b   1.000
_cell.length_c   1.000
_cell.angle_alpha   90.00
_cell.angle_beta   90.00
_cell.angle_gamma   90.00
#
_symmetry.space_group_name_H-M   'P 1'
#
loop_
_entity.id
_entity.type
_entity.pdbx_description
1 polymer ?
#
loop_
_entity_poly.entity_id
_entity_poly.type
_entity_poly.pdbx_seq_one_letter_code
_entity_poly.pdbx_strand_id
1 'polypeptide(L)' 'LQTGTLKWNIEQGVEMGRPSLLFVEADKNKGTTTAVRVGGNAVMMTEGFLEI' A
#
# COMPACT_ATOMS: atom_id res chain seq x y z
N LEU A 1 -23.13 13.03 -1.45
CA LEU A 1 -22.01 12.23 -2.01
C LEU A 1 -20.79 12.44 -1.13
N GLN A 2 -20.06 11.38 -0.77
CA GLN A 2 -18.99 11.45 0.23
C GLN A 2 -17.77 12.23 -0.29
N THR A 3 -17.24 13.12 0.53
CA THR A 3 -16.03 13.90 0.28
C THR A 3 -15.11 13.76 1.49
N GLY A 4 -13.81 13.54 1.26
CA GLY A 4 -12.81 13.35 2.31
C GLY A 4 -11.82 12.23 1.96
N THR A 5 -10.86 11.99 2.85
CA THR A 5 -9.85 10.94 2.70
C THR A 5 -10.25 9.71 3.52
N LEU A 6 -10.32 8.56 2.86
CA LEU A 6 -10.53 7.25 3.48
C LEU A 6 -9.17 6.60 3.71
N LYS A 7 -9.02 5.85 4.80
CA LYS A 7 -7.76 5.17 5.17
C LYS A 7 -8.00 3.73 5.58
N TRP A 8 -7.13 2.83 5.11
CA TRP A 8 -7.15 1.41 5.46
C TRP A 8 -5.76 0.86 5.72
N ASN A 9 -5.70 -0.11 6.61
CA ASN A 9 -4.58 -1.01 6.81
C ASN A 9 -4.95 -2.35 6.16
N ILE A 10 -4.16 -2.81 5.21
CA ILE A 10 -4.40 -4.06 4.46
C ILE A 10 -3.31 -5.06 4.80
N GLU A 11 -3.71 -6.18 5.38
CA GLU A 11 -2.85 -7.34 5.60
C GLU A 11 -2.84 -8.22 4.33
N GLN A 12 -1.66 -8.62 3.88
CA GLN A 12 -1.49 -9.47 2.70
C GLN A 12 -0.47 -10.57 2.97
N GLY A 13 -0.71 -11.74 2.38
CA GLY A 13 0.29 -12.82 2.33
C GLY A 13 0.47 -13.54 3.66
N VAL A 14 -0.44 -13.32 4.62
CA VAL A 14 -0.41 -13.93 5.96
C VAL A 14 -0.46 -15.46 5.84
N GLU A 15 -1.40 -15.99 5.08
CA GLU A 15 -1.59 -17.43 4.87
C GLU A 15 -0.44 -18.07 4.08
N MET A 16 0.30 -17.28 3.31
CA MET A 16 1.48 -17.71 2.56
C MET A 16 2.79 -17.57 3.35
N GLY A 17 2.73 -17.17 4.63
CA GLY A 17 3.92 -16.96 5.48
C GLY A 17 4.78 -15.76 5.08
N ARG A 18 4.22 -14.83 4.28
CA ARG A 18 4.88 -13.58 3.84
C ARG A 18 4.05 -12.36 4.26
N PRO A 19 3.80 -12.17 5.57
CA PRO A 19 2.95 -11.10 6.05
C PRO A 19 3.51 -9.75 5.63
N SER A 20 2.70 -8.95 4.95
CA SER A 20 2.98 -7.58 4.55
C SER A 20 1.82 -6.69 4.94
N LEU A 21 2.11 -5.48 5.42
CA LEU A 21 1.12 -4.47 5.76
C LEU A 21 1.21 -3.32 4.76
N LEU A 22 0.09 -3.04 4.09
CA LEU A 22 -0.05 -1.90 3.18
C LEU A 22 -0.96 -0.84 3.82
N PHE A 23 -0.53 0.42 3.72
CA PHE A 23 -1.30 1.58 4.12
C PHE A 23 -1.91 2.21 2.88
N VAL A 24 -3.23 2.26 2.81
CA VAL A 24 -3.95 2.80 1.64
C VAL A 24 -4.75 4.02 2.06
N GLU A 25 -4.61 5.10 1.28
CA GLU A 25 -5.47 6.25 1.36
C GLU A 25 -6.17 6.52 0.02
N ALA A 26 -7.43 6.92 0.07
CA ALA A 26 -8.18 7.35 -1.12
C ALA A 26 -8.90 8.66 -0.87
N ASP A 27 -8.70 9.63 -1.75
CA ASP A 27 -9.40 10.92 -1.69
C ASP A 27 -10.68 10.84 -2.51
N LYS A 28 -11.80 11.15 -1.86
CA LYS A 28 -13.12 11.25 -2.46
C LYS A 28 -13.52 12.71 -2.58
N ASN A 29 -14.03 13.09 -3.74
CA ASN A 29 -14.71 14.37 -3.95
C ASN A 29 -16.03 14.12 -4.66
N LYS A 30 -17.14 14.42 -3.97
CA LYS A 30 -18.51 14.19 -4.47
C LYS A 30 -18.68 12.75 -5.00
N GLY A 31 -18.14 11.76 -4.27
CA GLY A 31 -18.25 10.33 -4.61
C GLY A 31 -17.19 9.83 -5.61
N THR A 32 -16.56 10.72 -6.38
CA THR A 32 -15.47 10.39 -7.31
C THR A 32 -14.17 10.18 -6.55
N THR A 33 -13.43 9.11 -6.84
CA THR A 33 -12.05 8.95 -6.35
C THR A 33 -11.14 9.83 -7.20
N THR A 34 -10.43 10.77 -6.57
CA THR A 34 -9.53 11.71 -7.26
C THR A 34 -8.06 11.32 -7.14
N ALA A 35 -7.70 10.59 -6.09
CA ALA A 35 -6.36 10.07 -5.88
C ALA A 35 -6.39 8.82 -5.00
N VAL A 36 -5.41 7.95 -5.20
CA VAL A 36 -5.13 6.80 -4.33
C VAL A 36 -3.63 6.82 -4.03
N ARG A 37 -3.27 6.66 -2.76
CA ARG A 37 -1.88 6.48 -2.31
C ARG A 37 -1.77 5.14 -1.62
N VAL A 38 -0.75 4.38 -1.99
CA VAL A 38 -0.41 3.11 -1.36
C VAL A 38 1.01 3.23 -0.85
N GLY A 39 1.18 3.01 0.45
CA GLY A 39 2.46 3.02 1.13
C GLY A 39 2.70 1.72 1.88
N GLY A 40 3.97 1.46 2.19
CA GLY A 40 4.41 0.32 2.97
C GLY A 40 5.85 0.54 3.41
N ASN A 41 6.24 -0.11 4.49
CA ASN A 41 7.64 -0.11 4.92
C ASN A 41 8.44 -1.07 4.03
N ALA A 42 9.68 -0.73 3.74
CA ALA A 42 10.61 -1.60 3.04
C ALA A 42 11.90 -1.71 3.85
N VAL A 43 12.54 -2.88 3.77
CA VAL A 43 13.84 -3.14 4.40
C VAL A 43 14.78 -3.71 3.35
N MET A 44 16.05 -3.31 3.40
CA MET A 44 17.10 -3.94 2.59
C MET A 44 17.38 -5.33 3.17
N MET A 45 17.21 -6.37 2.36
CA MET A 45 17.45 -7.75 2.79
C MET A 45 18.87 -8.20 2.44
N THR A 46 19.25 -8.04 1.17
CA THR A 46 20.55 -8.46 0.66
C THR A 46 21.02 -7.50 -0.43
N GLU A 47 22.32 -7.41 -0.61
CA GLU A 47 22.97 -6.70 -1.71
C GLU A 47 23.85 -7.66 -2.52
N GLY A 48 24.09 -7.34 -3.78
CA GLY A 48 24.90 -8.16 -4.68
C GLY A 48 25.07 -7.50 -6.05
N PHE A 49 25.88 -8.11 -6.91
CA PHE A 49 26.13 -7.67 -8.28
C PHE A 49 25.65 -8.73 -9.28
N LEU A 50 25.17 -8.28 -10.43
CA LEU A 50 24.86 -9.13 -11.58
C LEU A 50 25.90 -8.84 -12.66
N GLU A 51 26.66 -9.86 -13.06
CA GLU A 51 27.56 -9.79 -14.22
C GLU A 51 26.80 -10.29 -15.45
N ILE A 52 26.86 -9.54 -16.55
CA ILE A 52 26.13 -9.80 -17.80
C ILE A 52 27.10 -10.35 -18.84
#